data_AF-A0A167EXH2-F1
#
_entry.id   AF-A0A167EXH2-F1
#
_cell.length_a   1.000
_cell.length_b   1.000
_cell.length_c   1.000
_cell.angle_alpha   90.00
_cell.angle_beta   90.00
_cell.angle_gamma   90.00
#
_symmetry.space_group_name_H-M   'P 1'
#
loop_
_entity.id
_entity.type
_entity.pdbx_description
1 polymer ?
#
loop_
_entity_poly.entity_id
_entity_poly.type
_entity_poly.pdbx_seq_one_letter_code
_entity_poly.pdbx_strand_id
1 'polypeptide(L)' 'MKLIQVKRKTKKEKRFTEAMGMFTANVIYVKKTFLNIPFKTIHKYRETYYGKVKDCEDCRITA' A
#
# COMPACT_ATOMS: atom_id res chain seq x y z
N MET A 1 -16.27 22.71 -5.57
CA MET A 1 -16.14 21.30 -5.12
C MET A 1 -15.11 20.59 -5.99
N LYS A 2 -14.16 19.83 -5.42
CA LYS A 2 -13.17 19.07 -6.21
C LYS A 2 -13.74 17.71 -6.60
N LEU A 3 -13.93 17.48 -7.90
CA LEU A 3 -14.42 16.21 -8.46
C LEU A 3 -13.42 15.06 -8.29
N ILE A 4 -12.13 15.38 -8.36
CA ILE A 4 -11.02 14.44 -8.13
C ILE A 4 -10.39 14.76 -6.78
N GLN A 5 -10.24 13.74 -5.96
CA GLN A 5 -9.60 13.82 -4.65
C GLN A 5 -8.49 12.76 -4.56
N VAL A 6 -7.55 12.97 -3.65
CA VAL A 6 -6.56 11.97 -3.27
C VAL A 6 -6.88 11.53 -1.85
N LYS A 7 -7.11 10.23 -1.64
CA LYS A 7 -7.41 9.66 -0.32
C LYS A 7 -6.38 8.61 0.06
N ARG A 8 -6.03 8.59 1.35
CA ARG A 8 -5.14 7.60 1.96
C ARG A 8 -5.97 6.60 2.76
N LYS A 9 -5.71 5.31 2.58
CA LYS A 9 -6.32 4.24 3.39
C LYS A 9 -5.25 3.24 3.82
N THR A 10 -5.14 3.02 5.12
CA THR A 10 -4.30 1.95 5.68
C THR A 10 -5.12 0.66 5.77
N LYS A 11 -4.51 -0.45 5.37
CA LYS A 11 -5.10 -1.80 5.47
C LYS A 11 -4.08 -2.74 6.10
N LYS A 12 -4.54 -3.62 6.99
CA LYS A 12 -3.74 -4.77 7.45
C LYS A 12 -3.85 -5.86 6.39
N GLU A 13 -2.73 -6.23 5.78
CA GLU A 13 -2.66 -7.26 4.74
C GLU A 13 -1.74 -8.39 5.19
N LYS A 14 -2.16 -9.64 4.98
CA LYS A 14 -1.25 -10.79 5.04
C LYS A 14 -0.41 -10.80 3.77
N ARG A 15 0.90 -10.92 3.92
CA ARG A 15 1.87 -11.00 2.82
C ARG A 15 2.82 -12.15 3.05
N PHE A 16 3.31 -12.69 1.95
CA PHE A 16 4.33 -13.72 1.94
C PHE A 16 5.58 -13.17 1.26
N THR A 17 6.73 -13.49 1.81
CA THR A 17 8.05 -13.31 1.17
C THR A 17 8.89 -14.52 1.48
N GLU A 18 9.71 -14.97 0.54
CA GLU A 18 10.56 -16.16 0.71
C GLU A 18 11.43 -16.08 1.98
N ALA A 19 12.06 -14.93 2.24
CA ALA A 19 12.96 -14.75 3.39
C ALA A 19 12.27 -14.69 4.77
N MET A 20 10.98 -14.31 4.84
CA MET A 20 10.27 -14.08 6.13
C MET A 20 9.02 -14.96 6.32
N GLY A 21 8.64 -15.75 5.33
CA GLY A 21 7.37 -16.48 5.33
C GLY A 21 6.17 -15.54 5.31
N MET A 22 5.07 -15.97 5.95
CA MET A 22 3.82 -15.22 5.98
C MET A 22 3.77 -14.27 7.19
N PHE A 23 3.51 -12.98 6.94
CA PHE A 23 3.40 -11.97 7.97
C PHE A 23 2.27 -10.99 7.70
N THR A 24 1.85 -10.24 8.71
CA THR A 24 0.84 -9.19 8.58
C THR A 24 1.52 -7.83 8.54
N ALA A 25 1.21 -6.99 7.55
CA ALA A 25 1.78 -5.65 7.41
C ALA A 25 0.69 -4.60 7.29
N ASN A 26 0.97 -3.40 7.81
CA ASN A 26 0.17 -2.22 7.51
C ASN A 26 0.57 -1.70 6.13
N VAL A 27 -0.37 -1.68 5.19
CA VAL A 27 -0.18 -1.23 3.82
C VAL A 27 -1.00 0.03 3.60
N ILE A 28 -0.32 1.09 3.19
CA ILE A 28 -0.90 2.40 2.96
C ILE A 28 -1.14 2.55 1.46
N TYR A 29 -2.41 2.71 1.09
CA TYR A 29 -2.82 3.00 -0.28
C TYR A 29 -3.11 4.48 -0.42
N VAL A 30 -2.47 5.12 -1.39
CA VAL A 30 -2.80 6.48 -1.83
C VAL A 30 -3.51 6.36 -3.17
N LYS A 31 -4.79 6.70 -3.21
CA LYS A 31 -5.64 6.53 -4.40
C LYS A 31 -6.26 7.85 -4.84
N LYS A 32 -6.34 8.06 -6.16
CA LYS A 32 -7.26 9.05 -6.74
C LYS A 32 -8.67 8.51 -6.67
N THR A 33 -9.58 9.34 -6.19
CA THR A 33 -11.01 9.07 -6.12
C THR A 33 -11.77 10.11 -6.93
N PHE A 34 -12.75 9.66 -7.72
CA PHE A 34 -13.72 10.51 -8.41
C PHE A 34 -15.10 10.20 -7.83
N LEU A 35 -15.83 11.21 -7.37
CA LEU A 35 -17.11 11.02 -6.67
C LEU A 35 -17.05 9.92 -5.58
N ASN A 36 -16.01 9.96 -4.73
CA ASN A 36 -15.69 8.96 -3.69
C ASN A 36 -15.32 7.54 -4.18
N ILE A 37 -15.37 7.26 -5.48
CA ILE A 37 -15.00 5.96 -6.04
C ILE A 37 -13.50 5.98 -6.39
N PRO A 38 -12.67 5.08 -5.82
CA PRO A 38 -11.24 5.00 -6.14
C PRO A 38 -11.04 4.39 -7.53
N PHE A 39 -10.32 5.09 -8.42
CA PHE A 39 -10.10 4.64 -9.80
C PHE A 39 -8.61 4.42 -10.14
N LYS A 40 -7.67 5.07 -9.43
CA LYS A 40 -6.24 4.89 -9.67
C LYS A 40 -5.46 4.86 -8.36
N THR A 41 -4.61 3.86 -8.17
CA THR A 41 -3.60 3.88 -7.09
C THR A 41 -2.41 4.68 -7.58
N ILE A 42 -2.01 5.70 -6.81
CA ILE A 42 -0.85 6.56 -7.13
C ILE A 42 0.39 5.96 -6.49
N HIS A 43 0.29 5.61 -5.21
CA HIS A 43 1.38 5.04 -4.43
C HIS A 43 0.87 3.95 -3.49
N LYS A 44 1.75 3.01 -3.18
CA LYS A 44 1.45 1.89 -2.31
C LYS A 44 2.67 1.58 -1.45
N TYR A 45 2.60 1.92 -0.18
CA TYR A 45 3.69 1.73 0.77
C TYR A 45 3.33 0.66 1.80
N ARG A 46 4.34 0.05 2.42
CA ARG A 46 4.15 -0.78 3.61
C ARG A 46 5.03 -0.30 4.75
N GLU A 47 4.53 -0.46 5.97
CA GLU A 47 5.32 -0.33 7.17
C GLU A 47 6.04 -1.66 7.46
N THR A 48 7.31 -1.57 7.84
CA THR A 48 8.10 -2.72 8.31
C THR A 48 7.99 -2.85 9.81
N TYR A 49 8.36 -4.02 10.37
CA TYR A 49 8.37 -4.25 11.81
C TYR A 49 9.24 -3.23 12.58
N TYR A 50 10.28 -2.70 11.94
CA TYR A 50 11.17 -1.68 12.51
C TYR A 50 10.64 -0.23 12.35
N GLY A 51 9.36 -0.05 11.99
CA GLY A 51 8.76 1.28 11.78
C GLY A 51 9.22 2.00 10.50
N LYS A 52 10.05 1.37 9.66
CA LYS A 52 10.47 1.95 8.38
C LYS A 52 9.37 1.79 7.32
N VAL A 53 9.16 2.82 6.51
CA VAL A 53 8.26 2.78 5.36
C VAL A 53 9.03 2.35 4.12
N LYS A 54 8.51 1.37 3.37
CA LYS A 54 9.07 0.91 2.10
C LYS A 54 8.02 0.99 1.00
N ASP A 55 8.43 1.28 -0.23
CA ASP A 55 7.55 1.10 -1.38
C ASP A 55 7.25 -0.40 -1.56
N CYS A 56 6.03 -0.72 -1.97
CA CYS A 56 5.67 -2.10 -2.26
C CYS A 56 6.32 -2.62 -3.54
N GLU A 57 6.64 -1.76 -4.50
CA GLU A 57 7.36 -2.13 -5.71
C GLU A 57 8.79 -2.59 -5.38
N ASP A 58 9.49 -1.89 -4.47
CA ASP A 58 10.81 -2.30 -3.95
C ASP A 58 10.78 -3.63 -3.19
N CYS A 59 9.59 -4.12 -2.84
CA CYS A 59 9.42 -5.38 -2.12
C CYS A 59 9.08 -6.56 -3.04
N ARG A 60 8.98 -6.34 -4.35
CA ARG A 60 8.85 -7.42 -5.33
C ARG A 60 10.23 -8.03 -5.56
N ILE A 61 10.47 -9.18 -4.93
CA ILE A 61 11.59 -10.04 -5.28
C ILE A 61 11.09 -10.89 -6.45
N THR A 62 11.45 -10.52 -7.68
CA THR A 62 11.25 -11.38 -8.86
C THR A 62 12.35 -12.44 -8.88
N ALA A 63 11.97 -13.69 -9.11
CA ALA A 63 12.89 -14.79 -9.40
C ALA A 63 13.39 -14.71 -10.85
#